data_AF-A0A9R0SM13-F1
#
_entry.id   AF-A0A9R0SM13-F1
#
_cell.length_a   1.000
_cell.length_b   1.000
_cell.length_c   1.000
_cell.angle_alpha   90.00
_cell.angle_beta   90.00
_cell.angle_gamma   90.00
#
_symmetry.space_group_name_H-M   'P 1'
#
loop_
_entity.id
_entity.type
_entity.pdbx_description
1 polymer ?
#
loop_
_entity_poly.entity_id
_entity_poly.type
_entity_poly.pdbx_seq_one_letter_code
_entity_poly.pdbx_strand_id
1 'polypeptide(L)'
;MLGRFLHVQHPTAKQAVITAIDLLGRAVISAAEIGISFPLQRRDQLLEYVLTLMGRDQSDDLVDFSIELLQTQTVALSACTTLVSIEPRLPMETRNRVMKATLGFFALPTEPSNIVESLITNLIILLGAILLTSGEDGRSRAEQLLHILRQLDPYVSASAEHQRRRGCVAVHEVLVKFRNLCSGGFGASGSYPTLSLKHIDQGGPRGSSSLPSAFVLPNRDSLSLGERIMAYLPRCADTDDEVRKVAIQIIALFFNISLSLPKQKTSANDIDLESSYGALSSLEDIVSIIRRASVDQIEVFHRVVSSVCILLSKDEVNIIS
;
A
#
# COMPACT_ATOMS: atom_id res chain seq x y z
N MET A 1 20.73 24.80 13.87
CA MET A 1 20.46 23.84 14.97
C MET A 1 20.24 22.41 14.46
N LEU A 2 19.39 22.16 13.45
CA LEU A 2 19.15 20.78 12.98
C LEU A 2 20.37 20.07 12.37
N GLY A 3 21.30 20.77 11.72
CA GLY A 3 22.51 20.15 11.14
C GLY A 3 23.41 19.42 12.15
N ARG A 4 23.33 19.74 13.45
CA ARG A 4 24.07 19.01 14.50
C ARG A 4 23.49 17.61 14.77
N PHE A 5 22.21 17.38 14.47
CA PHE A 5 21.58 16.05 14.63
C PHE A 5 21.97 15.06 13.53
N LEU A 6 22.49 15.54 12.38
CA LEU A 6 23.02 14.66 11.32
C LEU A 6 24.32 13.94 11.71
N HIS A 7 25.00 14.43 12.74
CA HIS A 7 26.31 13.90 13.15
C HIS A 7 26.17 12.92 14.33
N VAL A 8 24.94 12.51 14.64
CA VAL A 8 24.66 11.55 15.70
C VAL A 8 25.04 10.16 15.20
N GLN A 9 26.18 9.65 15.69
CA GLN A 9 26.72 8.34 15.31
C GLN A 9 26.07 7.20 16.13
N HIS A 10 25.70 7.47 17.38
CA HIS A 10 25.21 6.42 18.30
C HIS A 10 23.77 5.98 17.94
N PRO A 11 23.49 4.68 17.74
CA PRO A 11 22.17 4.17 17.33
C PRO A 11 21.02 4.60 18.25
N THR A 12 21.19 4.48 19.57
CA THR A 12 20.19 4.96 20.55
C THR A 12 19.86 6.44 20.41
N ALA A 13 20.86 7.27 20.12
CA ALA A 13 20.65 8.71 19.94
C ALA A 13 19.97 8.99 18.58
N LYS A 14 20.28 8.23 17.52
CA LYS A 14 19.54 8.29 16.24
C LYS A 14 18.07 7.95 16.46
N GLN A 15 17.78 6.85 17.16
CA GLN A 15 16.42 6.43 17.50
C GLN A 15 15.68 7.51 18.29
N ALA A 16 16.29 8.08 19.33
CA ALA A 16 15.67 9.13 20.14
C ALA A 16 15.31 10.38 19.31
N VAL A 17 16.19 10.79 18.40
CA VAL A 17 15.92 11.92 17.49
C VAL A 17 14.76 11.58 16.55
N ILE A 18 14.76 10.40 15.94
CA ILE A 18 13.68 9.97 15.02
C ILE A 18 12.35 9.88 15.78
N THR A 19 12.32 9.30 16.99
CA THR A 19 11.13 9.23 17.83
C THR A 19 10.62 10.62 18.20
N ALA A 20 11.50 11.57 18.52
CA ALA A 20 11.07 12.94 18.79
C ALA A 20 10.42 13.59 17.56
N ILE A 21 10.95 13.35 16.37
CA ILE A 21 10.35 13.81 15.10
C ILE A 21 8.98 13.16 14.88
N ASP A 22 8.85 11.85 15.13
CA ASP A 22 7.58 11.13 15.02
C ASP A 22 6.52 11.72 15.97
N LEU A 23 6.87 11.92 17.23
CA LEU A 23 5.97 12.50 18.25
C LEU A 23 5.52 13.91 17.88
N LEU A 24 6.41 14.75 17.34
CA LEU A 24 6.04 16.07 16.83
C LEU A 24 5.01 15.94 15.70
N GLY A 25 5.24 15.03 14.74
CA GLY A 25 4.31 14.81 13.64
C GLY A 25 2.94 14.30 14.11
N ARG A 26 2.92 13.36 15.06
CA ARG A 26 1.67 12.86 15.66
C ARG A 26 0.90 13.95 16.38
N ALA A 27 1.58 14.82 17.13
CA ALA A 27 0.94 15.96 17.78
C ALA A 27 0.27 16.90 16.77
N VAL A 28 0.88 17.11 15.61
CA VAL A 28 0.29 17.90 14.52
C VAL A 28 -0.95 17.22 13.93
N ILE A 29 -0.91 15.90 13.69
CA ILE A 29 -2.07 15.14 13.21
C ILE A 29 -3.22 15.22 14.23
N SER A 30 -2.96 14.95 15.51
CA SER A 30 -3.97 15.01 16.56
C SER A 30 -4.56 16.41 16.75
N ALA A 31 -3.76 17.47 16.59
CA ALA A 31 -4.26 18.84 16.60
C ALA A 31 -5.23 19.09 15.42
N ALA A 32 -4.87 18.62 14.22
CA ALA A 32 -5.70 18.75 13.03
C ALA A 32 -7.03 17.99 13.17
N GLU A 33 -7.03 16.81 13.79
CA GLU A 33 -8.24 16.02 14.06
C GLU A 33 -9.25 16.75 14.97
N ILE A 34 -8.77 17.63 15.85
CA ILE A 34 -9.60 18.47 16.75
C ILE A 34 -9.93 19.83 16.09
N GLY A 35 -9.58 20.01 14.81
CA GLY A 35 -9.86 21.21 14.03
C GLY A 35 -8.82 22.33 14.15
N ILE A 36 -7.68 22.07 14.79
CA ILE A 36 -6.57 23.02 14.93
C ILE A 36 -5.56 22.77 13.81
N SER A 37 -5.54 23.64 12.81
CA SER A 37 -4.54 23.56 11.74
C SER A 37 -3.20 24.12 12.21
N PHE A 38 -2.18 23.27 12.25
CA PHE A 38 -0.79 23.66 12.52
C PHE A 38 0.12 23.16 11.40
N PRO A 39 0.45 23.98 10.39
CA PRO A 39 1.32 23.55 9.31
C PRO A 39 2.76 23.38 9.81
N LEU A 40 3.29 22.16 9.73
CA LEU A 40 4.67 21.86 10.10
C LEU A 40 5.65 22.36 9.02
N GLN A 41 6.04 23.63 9.10
CA GLN A 41 6.81 24.34 8.06
C GLN A 41 8.11 23.64 7.61
N ARG A 42 8.79 22.91 8.51
CA ARG A 42 10.06 22.22 8.20
C ARG A 42 9.91 20.71 8.02
N ARG A 43 8.69 20.23 7.76
CA ARG A 43 8.41 18.79 7.58
C ARG A 43 9.33 18.12 6.57
N ASP A 44 9.53 18.73 5.41
CA ASP A 44 10.33 18.13 4.33
C ASP A 44 11.80 17.98 4.73
N GLN A 45 12.33 18.95 5.50
CA GLN A 45 13.65 18.85 6.11
C GLN A 45 13.69 17.73 7.16
N LEU A 46 12.68 17.65 8.04
CA LEU A 46 12.56 16.59 9.04
C LEU A 46 12.51 15.19 8.39
N LEU A 47 11.81 15.06 7.27
CA LEU A 47 11.75 13.82 6.50
C LEU A 47 13.12 13.46 5.93
N GLU A 48 13.85 14.42 5.36
CA GLU A 48 15.22 14.20 4.89
C GLU A 48 16.18 13.81 6.02
N TYR A 49 16.04 14.42 7.21
CA TYR A 49 16.79 14.01 8.40
C TYR A 49 16.49 12.56 8.78
N VAL A 50 15.21 12.16 8.83
CA VAL A 50 14.83 10.77 9.14
C VAL A 50 15.43 9.80 8.11
N LEU A 51 15.33 10.09 6.81
CA LEU A 51 15.91 9.25 5.77
C LEU A 51 17.43 9.14 5.88
N THR A 52 18.11 10.22 6.28
CA THR A 52 19.57 10.22 6.46
C THR A 52 19.97 9.39 7.68
N LEU A 53 19.27 9.54 8.81
CA LEU A 53 19.53 8.77 10.04
C LEU A 53 19.19 7.28 9.90
N MET A 54 18.27 6.94 9.00
CA MET A 54 17.92 5.56 8.63
C MET A 54 19.01 4.85 7.81
N GLY A 55 19.88 5.61 7.15
CA GLY A 55 20.97 5.09 6.31
C GLY A 55 22.10 4.44 7.12
N ARG A 56 22.90 3.60 6.46
CA ARG A 56 24.11 2.99 7.03
C ARG A 56 25.23 4.02 7.12
N ASP A 57 25.89 4.11 8.27
CA ASP A 57 27.24 4.69 8.35
C ASP A 57 28.24 3.66 7.79
N GLN A 58 29.23 4.11 7.04
CA GLN A 58 30.19 3.25 6.31
C GLN A 58 31.23 2.55 7.22
N SER A 59 31.02 2.49 8.53
CA SER A 59 31.99 1.95 9.49
C SER A 59 31.67 0.51 9.90
N ASP A 60 32.71 -0.31 9.88
CA ASP A 60 32.73 -1.74 9.57
C ASP A 60 32.76 -2.64 10.83
N ASP A 61 31.66 -2.71 11.59
CA ASP A 61 31.48 -3.68 12.69
C ASP A 61 30.10 -4.36 12.53
N LEU A 62 30.08 -5.65 12.19
CA LEU A 62 29.03 -6.17 11.29
C LEU A 62 27.79 -6.83 11.92
N VAL A 63 27.78 -7.17 13.21
CA VAL A 63 26.69 -8.01 13.78
C VAL A 63 25.80 -7.27 14.78
N ASP A 64 26.34 -6.64 15.84
CA ASP A 64 25.51 -5.87 16.79
C ASP A 64 24.89 -4.62 16.14
N PHE A 65 25.66 -3.95 15.26
CA PHE A 65 25.14 -2.84 14.46
C PHE A 65 24.01 -3.28 13.52
N SER A 66 23.90 -4.56 13.14
CA SER A 66 22.84 -5.01 12.24
C SER A 66 21.46 -4.96 12.91
N ILE A 67 21.36 -5.36 14.18
CA ILE A 67 20.11 -5.36 14.94
C ILE A 67 19.70 -3.93 15.30
N GLU A 68 20.62 -3.15 15.84
CA GLU A 68 20.35 -1.75 16.23
C GLU A 68 20.02 -0.88 15.01
N LEU A 69 20.67 -1.13 13.87
CA LEU A 69 20.33 -0.49 12.60
C LEU A 69 18.92 -0.87 12.16
N LEU A 70 18.56 -2.15 12.17
CA LEU A 70 17.20 -2.59 11.80
C LEU A 70 16.14 -1.96 12.71
N GLN A 71 16.39 -1.86 14.01
CA GLN A 71 15.51 -1.14 14.94
C GLN A 71 15.39 0.34 14.59
N THR A 72 16.51 0.99 14.27
CA THR A 72 16.54 2.39 13.83
C THR A 72 15.71 2.58 12.54
N GLN A 73 15.82 1.64 11.60
CA GLN A 73 15.03 1.63 10.36
C GLN A 73 13.54 1.42 10.61
N THR A 74 13.17 0.54 11.54
CA THR A 74 11.78 0.32 11.94
C THR A 74 11.15 1.61 12.49
N VAL A 75 11.84 2.31 13.40
CA VAL A 75 11.37 3.58 13.96
C VAL A 75 11.35 4.69 12.89
N ALA A 76 12.33 4.70 11.97
CA ALA A 76 12.36 5.63 10.86
C ALA A 76 11.15 5.47 9.93
N LEU A 77 10.75 4.24 9.60
CA LEU A 77 9.56 4.00 8.77
C LEU A 77 8.27 4.52 9.43
N SER A 78 8.13 4.36 10.75
CA SER A 78 7.01 4.96 11.49
C SER A 78 7.03 6.48 11.39
N ALA A 79 8.18 7.12 11.61
CA ALA A 79 8.32 8.57 11.47
C ALA A 79 8.02 9.05 10.04
N CYS A 80 8.52 8.35 9.02
CA CYS A 80 8.21 8.65 7.62
C CYS A 80 6.70 8.57 7.36
N THR A 81 6.03 7.54 7.87
CA THR A 81 4.57 7.37 7.73
C THR A 81 3.83 8.56 8.32
N THR A 82 4.20 8.96 9.55
CA THR A 82 3.62 10.11 10.23
C THR A 82 3.84 11.38 9.42
N LEU A 83 5.07 11.68 8.99
CA LEU A 83 5.38 12.90 8.26
C LEU A 83 4.66 12.95 6.90
N VAL A 84 4.57 11.83 6.17
CA VAL A 84 3.82 11.74 4.90
C VAL A 84 2.34 12.04 5.11
N SER A 85 1.80 11.69 6.28
CA SER A 85 0.38 11.84 6.66
C SER A 85 -0.02 13.26 7.10
N ILE A 86 0.93 14.17 7.30
CA ILE A 86 0.65 15.54 7.75
C ILE A 86 0.12 16.40 6.59
N GLU A 87 -0.88 17.25 6.85
CA GLU A 87 -1.33 18.28 5.92
C GLU A 87 -0.51 19.59 6.04
N PRO A 88 -0.25 20.32 4.94
CA PRO A 88 -0.65 20.05 3.56
C PRO A 88 0.16 18.90 2.92
N ARG A 89 -0.41 18.18 1.95
CA ARG A 89 0.22 16.97 1.34
C ARG A 89 1.63 17.23 0.81
N LEU A 90 2.48 16.21 0.88
CA LEU A 90 3.83 16.27 0.29
C LEU A 90 3.78 16.29 -1.25
N PRO A 91 4.72 16.98 -1.91
CA PRO A 91 4.94 16.87 -3.35
C PRO A 91 5.13 15.40 -3.78
N MET A 92 4.77 15.10 -5.02
CA MET A 92 4.90 13.75 -5.58
C MET A 92 6.37 13.30 -5.61
N GLU A 93 7.30 14.19 -5.96
CA GLU A 93 8.73 13.85 -5.98
C GLU A 93 9.24 13.44 -4.60
N THR A 94 8.83 14.13 -3.54
CA THR A 94 9.25 13.83 -2.16
C THR A 94 8.73 12.47 -1.71
N ARG A 95 7.47 12.14 -2.01
CA ARG A 95 6.90 10.82 -1.69
C ARG A 95 7.56 9.70 -2.47
N ASN A 96 7.87 9.93 -3.75
CA ASN A 96 8.61 8.97 -4.57
C ASN A 96 10.03 8.75 -4.05
N ARG A 97 10.70 9.80 -3.55
CA ARG A 97 12.01 9.67 -2.88
C ARG A 97 11.93 8.81 -1.63
N VAL A 98 10.92 9.03 -0.77
CA VAL A 98 10.68 8.21 0.43
C VAL A 98 10.45 6.76 0.04
N MET A 99 9.54 6.51 -0.91
CA MET A 99 9.25 5.15 -1.38
C MET A 99 10.50 4.46 -1.93
N LYS A 100 11.26 5.12 -2.82
CA LYS A 100 12.49 4.55 -3.39
C LYS A 100 13.54 4.22 -2.32
N ALA A 101 13.64 5.04 -1.28
CA ALA A 101 14.59 4.84 -0.18
C ALA A 101 14.24 3.63 0.71
N THR A 102 12.97 3.22 0.75
CA THR A 102 12.48 2.21 1.71
C THR A 102 12.12 0.87 1.07
N LEU A 103 11.80 0.83 -0.24
CA LEU A 103 11.40 -0.40 -0.93
C LEU A 103 12.43 -1.54 -0.84
N GLY A 104 13.73 -1.20 -0.80
CA GLY A 104 14.80 -2.18 -0.68
C GLY A 104 14.68 -3.09 0.55
N PHE A 105 13.93 -2.68 1.58
CA PHE A 105 13.71 -3.50 2.76
C PHE A 105 12.94 -4.80 2.50
N PHE A 106 12.15 -4.87 1.43
CA PHE A 106 11.51 -6.13 1.02
C PHE A 106 12.52 -7.24 0.72
N ALA A 107 13.74 -6.88 0.29
CA ALA A 107 14.82 -7.81 -0.03
C ALA A 107 15.68 -8.23 1.19
N LEU A 108 15.40 -7.71 2.40
CA LEU A 108 16.16 -8.09 3.59
C LEU A 108 16.03 -9.61 3.87
N PRO A 109 17.06 -10.26 4.43
CA PRO A 109 16.94 -11.62 4.96
C PRO A 109 15.78 -11.77 5.95
N THR A 110 15.34 -13.01 6.21
CA THR A 110 14.26 -13.25 7.17
C THR A 110 14.71 -13.04 8.62
N GLU A 111 15.97 -13.26 8.93
CA GLU A 111 16.51 -13.09 10.28
C GLU A 111 17.11 -11.69 10.50
N PRO A 112 16.92 -11.08 11.69
CA PRO A 112 16.10 -11.54 12.81
C PRO A 112 14.59 -11.33 12.57
N SER A 113 13.81 -12.41 12.64
CA SER A 113 12.41 -12.44 12.19
C SER A 113 11.51 -11.38 12.83
N ASN A 114 11.56 -11.26 14.16
CA ASN A 114 10.73 -10.31 14.91
C ASN A 114 10.89 -8.84 14.44
N ILE A 115 12.14 -8.41 14.21
CA ILE A 115 12.44 -7.03 13.82
C ILE A 115 12.14 -6.84 12.33
N VAL A 116 12.54 -7.78 11.48
CA VAL A 116 12.31 -7.68 10.04
C VAL A 116 10.81 -7.71 9.73
N GLU A 117 10.03 -8.58 10.36
CA GLU A 117 8.56 -8.61 10.18
C GLU A 117 7.93 -7.27 10.57
N SER A 118 8.30 -6.70 11.72
CA SER A 118 7.84 -5.37 12.13
C SER A 118 8.22 -4.28 11.14
N LEU A 119 9.44 -4.34 10.61
CA LEU A 119 9.94 -3.40 9.60
C LEU A 119 9.12 -3.51 8.29
N ILE A 120 8.84 -4.72 7.82
CA ILE A 120 8.02 -4.96 6.64
C ILE A 120 6.58 -4.47 6.86
N THR A 121 5.99 -4.74 8.02
CA THR A 121 4.66 -4.22 8.38
C THR A 121 4.64 -2.69 8.32
N ASN A 122 5.64 -2.02 8.90
CA ASN A 122 5.76 -0.56 8.85
C ASN A 122 5.94 -0.03 7.42
N LEU A 123 6.69 -0.74 6.56
CA LEU A 123 6.83 -0.39 5.16
C LEU A 123 5.50 -0.46 4.41
N ILE A 124 4.72 -1.51 4.62
CA ILE A 124 3.38 -1.65 4.00
C ILE A 124 2.45 -0.52 4.46
N ILE A 125 2.49 -0.17 5.75
CA ILE A 125 1.73 0.97 6.29
C ILE A 125 2.16 2.28 5.60
N LEU A 126 3.47 2.51 5.43
CA LEU A 126 4.01 3.68 4.74
C LEU A 126 3.52 3.76 3.29
N LEU A 127 3.56 2.66 2.53
CA LEU A 127 3.04 2.63 1.15
C LEU A 127 1.55 2.96 1.12
N GLY A 128 0.78 2.45 2.08
CA GLY A 128 -0.61 2.81 2.27
C GLY A 128 -0.83 4.30 2.57
N ALA A 129 -0.01 4.90 3.43
CA ALA A 129 -0.08 6.33 3.72
C ALA A 129 0.29 7.19 2.50
N ILE A 130 1.27 6.78 1.71
CA ILE A 130 1.63 7.44 0.44
C ILE A 130 0.43 7.41 -0.52
N LEU A 131 -0.25 6.26 -0.65
CA LEU A 131 -1.46 6.14 -1.46
C LEU A 131 -2.58 7.05 -0.94
N LEU A 132 -2.88 7.02 0.36
CA LEU A 132 -3.98 7.77 0.96
C LEU A 132 -3.80 9.29 0.88
N THR A 133 -2.56 9.75 0.92
CA THR A 133 -2.20 11.17 0.79
C THR A 133 -1.91 11.56 -0.66
N SER A 134 -2.15 10.67 -1.63
CA SER A 134 -2.00 10.92 -3.06
C SER A 134 -3.32 11.18 -3.77
N GLY A 135 -3.19 11.92 -4.87
CA GLY A 135 -4.27 12.21 -5.79
C GLY A 135 -5.36 13.10 -5.22
N GLU A 136 -5.72 14.13 -5.97
CA GLU A 136 -6.86 14.99 -5.65
C GLU A 136 -8.17 14.40 -6.18
N ASP A 137 -8.08 13.59 -7.24
CA ASP A 137 -9.19 12.96 -7.94
C ASP A 137 -9.01 11.44 -8.08
N GLY A 138 -10.05 10.74 -8.53
CA GLY A 138 -10.02 9.29 -8.70
C GLY A 138 -8.94 8.80 -9.67
N ARG A 139 -8.69 9.55 -10.75
CA ARG A 139 -7.68 9.20 -11.76
C ARG A 139 -6.26 9.25 -11.20
N SER A 140 -5.87 10.37 -10.59
CA SER A 140 -4.52 10.50 -10.02
C SER A 140 -4.27 9.49 -8.89
N ARG A 141 -5.30 9.08 -8.14
CA ARG A 141 -5.19 7.97 -7.18
C ARG A 141 -4.94 6.62 -7.84
N ALA A 142 -5.63 6.32 -8.94
CA ALA A 142 -5.38 5.09 -9.69
C ALA A 142 -3.97 5.09 -10.31
N GLU A 143 -3.51 6.23 -10.82
CA GLU A 143 -2.13 6.40 -11.31
C GLU A 143 -1.11 6.18 -10.19
N GLN A 144 -1.33 6.72 -8.98
CA GLN A 144 -0.47 6.44 -7.83
C GLN A 144 -0.51 4.96 -7.42
N LEU A 145 -1.69 4.34 -7.38
CA LEU A 145 -1.82 2.91 -7.11
C LEU A 145 -0.94 2.12 -8.08
N LEU A 146 -1.11 2.32 -9.38
CA LEU A 146 -0.32 1.64 -10.41
C LEU A 146 1.17 1.93 -10.27
N HIS A 147 1.54 3.16 -9.91
CA HIS A 147 2.94 3.49 -9.65
C HIS A 147 3.51 2.64 -8.51
N ILE A 148 2.83 2.57 -7.36
CA ILE A 148 3.24 1.75 -6.21
C ILE A 148 3.32 0.27 -6.60
N LEU A 149 2.31 -0.25 -7.29
CA LEU A 149 2.28 -1.66 -7.70
C LEU A 149 3.45 -2.01 -8.63
N ARG A 150 3.76 -1.16 -9.60
CA ARG A 150 4.93 -1.34 -10.48
C ARG A 150 6.25 -1.35 -9.72
N GLN A 151 6.35 -0.60 -8.62
CA GLN A 151 7.54 -0.66 -7.76
C GLN A 151 7.62 -1.96 -6.93
N LEU A 152 6.50 -2.66 -6.73
CA LEU A 152 6.44 -3.93 -6.02
C LEU A 152 6.64 -5.15 -6.93
N ASP A 153 6.41 -5.01 -8.24
CA ASP A 153 6.56 -6.08 -9.25
C ASP A 153 7.88 -6.87 -9.13
N PRO A 154 9.06 -6.25 -8.89
CA PRO A 154 10.32 -6.98 -8.72
C PRO A 154 10.32 -7.94 -7.52
N TYR A 155 9.63 -7.59 -6.43
CA TYR A 155 9.56 -8.43 -5.23
C TYR A 155 8.54 -9.55 -5.39
N VAL A 156 7.43 -9.27 -6.08
CA VAL A 156 6.41 -10.29 -6.43
C VAL A 156 7.00 -11.37 -7.33
N SER A 157 7.87 -10.98 -8.27
CA SER A 157 8.51 -11.89 -9.22
C SER A 157 9.88 -12.40 -8.77
N ALA A 158 10.26 -12.15 -7.51
CA ALA A 158 11.58 -12.50 -7.00
C ALA A 158 11.81 -14.02 -6.96
N SER A 159 13.06 -14.45 -7.13
CA SER A 159 13.45 -15.86 -6.97
C SER A 159 13.33 -16.32 -5.51
N ALA A 160 13.52 -15.41 -4.55
CA ALA A 160 13.44 -15.71 -3.12
C ALA A 160 12.00 -15.73 -2.60
N GLU A 161 11.63 -16.82 -1.93
CA GLU A 161 10.27 -17.05 -1.38
C GLU A 161 9.81 -15.93 -0.44
N HIS A 162 10.65 -15.54 0.53
CA HIS A 162 10.32 -14.48 1.49
C HIS A 162 10.04 -13.13 0.79
N GLN A 163 10.73 -12.82 -0.31
CA GLN A 163 10.48 -11.58 -1.07
C GLN A 163 9.15 -11.65 -1.79
N ARG A 164 8.82 -12.78 -2.43
CA ARG A 164 7.52 -12.98 -3.07
C ARG A 164 6.38 -12.86 -2.08
N ARG A 165 6.50 -13.53 -0.93
CA ARG A 165 5.50 -13.46 0.15
C ARG A 165 5.26 -12.03 0.60
N ARG A 166 6.34 -11.29 0.89
CA ARG A 166 6.22 -9.89 1.32
C ARG A 166 5.67 -8.98 0.22
N GLY A 167 6.11 -9.15 -1.02
CA GLY A 167 5.65 -8.40 -2.19
C GLY A 167 4.16 -8.59 -2.44
N CYS A 168 3.69 -9.85 -2.46
CA CYS A 168 2.27 -10.17 -2.62
C CYS A 168 1.42 -9.60 -1.48
N VAL A 169 1.86 -9.76 -0.21
CA VAL A 169 1.13 -9.18 0.93
C VAL A 169 1.07 -7.65 0.84
N ALA A 170 2.16 -6.99 0.45
CA ALA A 170 2.18 -5.54 0.27
C ALA A 170 1.21 -5.08 -0.83
N VAL A 171 1.19 -5.75 -1.97
CA VAL A 171 0.24 -5.48 -3.07
C VAL A 171 -1.20 -5.63 -2.58
N HIS A 172 -1.50 -6.73 -1.90
CA HIS A 172 -2.84 -7.00 -1.36
C HIS A 172 -3.30 -5.89 -0.41
N GLU A 173 -2.47 -5.52 0.56
CA GLU A 173 -2.80 -4.48 1.55
C GLU A 173 -2.99 -3.10 0.91
N VAL A 174 -2.16 -2.73 -0.07
CA VAL A 174 -2.30 -1.47 -0.80
C VAL A 174 -3.61 -1.46 -1.61
N LEU A 175 -3.98 -2.58 -2.24
CA LEU A 175 -5.24 -2.70 -2.96
C LEU A 175 -6.45 -2.65 -2.02
N VAL A 176 -6.38 -3.25 -0.83
CA VAL A 176 -7.46 -3.16 0.18
C VAL A 176 -7.68 -1.70 0.58
N LYS A 177 -6.60 -0.95 0.82
CA LYS A 177 -6.71 0.50 1.12
C LYS A 177 -7.32 1.26 -0.05
N PHE A 178 -6.93 0.95 -1.28
CA PHE A 178 -7.52 1.56 -2.46
C PHE A 178 -9.01 1.25 -2.61
N ARG A 179 -9.42 0.00 -2.41
CA ARG A 179 -10.84 -0.39 -2.40
C ARG A 179 -11.63 0.43 -1.39
N ASN A 180 -11.11 0.59 -0.18
CA ASN A 180 -11.76 1.39 0.87
C ASN A 180 -11.90 2.86 0.45
N LEU A 181 -10.94 3.42 -0.29
CA LEU A 181 -11.06 4.76 -0.89
C LEU A 181 -12.15 4.84 -1.97
N CYS A 182 -12.36 3.76 -2.72
CA CYS A 182 -13.41 3.71 -3.74
C CYS A 182 -14.81 3.45 -3.15
N SER A 183 -14.92 2.72 -2.05
CA SER A 183 -16.20 2.43 -1.39
C SER A 183 -16.63 3.53 -0.41
N GLY A 184 -15.67 4.26 0.18
CA GLY A 184 -15.93 5.38 1.06
C GLY A 184 -16.09 6.68 0.27
N GLY A 185 -17.32 7.19 0.17
CA GLY A 185 -17.55 8.57 -0.26
C GLY A 185 -16.70 9.52 0.60
N PHE A 186 -16.00 10.45 -0.04
CA PHE A 186 -15.13 11.44 0.60
C PHE A 186 -15.93 12.35 1.56
N GLY A 187 -16.22 11.85 2.76
CA GLY A 187 -16.57 12.69 3.90
C GLY A 187 -15.28 13.25 4.47
N ALA A 188 -15.21 14.56 4.62
CA ALA A 188 -14.12 15.25 5.29
C ALA A 188 -13.84 14.68 6.69
N SER A 189 -13.02 13.63 6.77
CA SER A 189 -12.39 13.07 7.95
C SER A 189 -11.41 12.01 7.46
N GLY A 190 -10.17 12.41 7.22
CA GLY A 190 -9.06 11.47 7.14
C GLY A 190 -8.87 10.86 8.53
N SER A 191 -9.73 9.93 8.92
CA SER A 191 -9.50 9.12 10.11
C SER A 191 -8.47 8.08 9.73
N TYR A 192 -7.21 8.39 10.01
CA TYR A 192 -6.15 7.39 10.08
C TYR A 192 -6.58 6.26 11.04
N PRO A 193 -6.07 5.02 10.89
CA PRO A 193 -6.34 4.00 11.88
C PRO A 193 -5.66 4.42 13.19
N THR A 194 -6.42 5.03 14.09
CA THR A 194 -6.03 5.23 15.48
C THR A 194 -6.26 3.94 16.24
N LEU A 195 -5.22 3.52 16.94
CA LEU A 195 -5.32 2.59 18.06
C LEU A 195 -6.42 3.11 18.99
N SER A 196 -7.36 2.22 19.30
CA SER A 196 -8.57 2.42 20.10
C SER A 196 -8.43 3.41 21.27
N LEU A 197 -9.28 4.45 21.29
CA LEU A 197 -9.88 4.92 22.53
C LEU A 197 -11.27 5.52 22.27
N LYS A 198 -12.22 5.17 23.15
CA LYS A 198 -13.67 5.35 23.07
C LYS A 198 -14.13 6.81 22.97
N HIS A 199 -15.17 7.02 22.15
CA HIS A 199 -16.28 8.01 22.18
C HIS A 199 -16.12 9.31 22.99
N ILE A 200 -16.46 10.45 22.37
CA ILE A 200 -17.60 11.32 22.77
C ILE A 200 -18.05 12.15 21.55
N ASP A 201 -19.37 12.26 21.44
CA ASP A 201 -20.17 12.91 20.40
C ASP A 201 -20.26 14.43 20.63
N GLN A 202 -20.12 15.26 19.58
CA GLN A 202 -20.77 16.57 19.49
C GLN A 202 -20.60 17.24 18.11
N GLY A 203 -21.73 17.70 17.57
CA GLY A 203 -21.90 18.23 16.22
C GLY A 203 -21.48 19.69 16.00
N GLY A 204 -21.17 19.97 14.73
CA GLY A 204 -20.94 21.30 14.15
C GLY A 204 -20.88 21.19 12.62
N PRO A 205 -21.33 22.20 11.84
CA PRO A 205 -21.81 22.01 10.48
C PRO A 205 -20.65 21.85 9.47
N ARG A 206 -20.63 20.72 8.77
CA ARG A 206 -19.70 20.45 7.67
C ARG A 206 -20.17 21.16 6.40
N GLY A 207 -19.32 22.04 5.86
CA GLY A 207 -19.46 22.58 4.51
C GLY A 207 -19.29 21.46 3.48
N SER A 208 -20.40 21.06 2.86
CA SER A 208 -20.44 20.07 1.79
C SER A 208 -19.95 20.69 0.48
N SER A 209 -18.71 20.41 0.07
CA SER A 209 -18.34 20.61 -1.33
C SER A 209 -18.92 19.46 -2.16
N SER A 210 -20.03 19.72 -2.84
CA SER A 210 -20.70 18.82 -3.77
C SER A 210 -19.88 18.67 -5.07
N LEU A 211 -18.81 17.88 -5.03
CA LEU A 211 -18.15 17.43 -6.26
C LEU A 211 -18.89 16.20 -6.80
N PRO A 212 -19.16 16.12 -8.12
CA PRO A 212 -19.75 14.93 -8.74
C PRO A 212 -18.94 13.67 -8.41
N SER A 213 -19.59 12.54 -8.14
CA SER A 213 -18.91 11.26 -7.84
C SER A 213 -17.90 10.81 -8.92
N ALA A 214 -18.07 11.31 -10.16
CA ALA A 214 -17.16 11.12 -11.28
C ALA A 214 -15.76 11.72 -11.08
N PHE A 215 -15.59 12.70 -10.19
CA PHE A 215 -14.27 13.20 -9.80
C PHE A 215 -13.64 12.37 -8.66
N VAL A 216 -14.45 11.60 -7.93
CA VAL A 216 -14.00 10.87 -6.74
C VAL A 216 -13.55 9.45 -7.09
N LEU A 217 -14.17 8.82 -8.09
CA LEU A 217 -13.88 7.43 -8.49
C LEU A 217 -13.13 7.36 -9.82
N PRO A 218 -12.10 6.49 -9.94
CA PRO A 218 -11.46 6.20 -11.21
C PRO A 218 -12.39 5.44 -12.16
N ASN A 219 -12.02 5.43 -13.44
CA ASN A 219 -12.62 4.54 -14.43
C ASN A 219 -11.92 3.18 -14.40
N ARG A 220 -12.60 2.13 -14.89
CA ARG A 220 -12.03 0.78 -15.05
C ARG A 220 -10.69 0.79 -15.80
N ASP A 221 -10.61 1.53 -16.91
CA ASP A 221 -9.39 1.59 -17.74
C ASP A 221 -8.18 2.12 -16.97
N SER A 222 -8.40 2.94 -15.94
CA SER A 222 -7.33 3.49 -15.09
C SER A 222 -6.69 2.44 -14.18
N LEU A 223 -7.27 1.24 -14.06
CA LEU A 223 -6.71 0.13 -13.28
C LEU A 223 -5.74 -0.75 -14.09
N SER A 224 -5.65 -0.56 -15.42
CA SER A 224 -4.79 -1.35 -16.31
C SER A 224 -4.90 -2.87 -16.04
N LEU A 225 -6.14 -3.39 -15.98
CA LEU A 225 -6.41 -4.75 -15.49
C LEU A 225 -5.61 -5.81 -16.25
N GLY A 226 -5.53 -5.77 -17.58
CA GLY A 226 -4.75 -6.75 -18.34
C GLY A 226 -3.28 -6.83 -17.90
N GLU A 227 -2.59 -5.69 -17.82
CA GLU A 227 -1.20 -5.60 -17.35
C GLU A 227 -1.05 -6.11 -15.92
N ARG A 228 -1.96 -5.68 -15.03
CA ARG A 228 -1.88 -6.01 -13.60
C ARG A 228 -2.20 -7.48 -13.34
N ILE A 229 -3.21 -8.05 -14.00
CA ILE A 229 -3.54 -9.48 -13.87
C ILE A 229 -2.36 -10.34 -14.35
N MET A 230 -1.69 -9.97 -15.43
CA MET A 230 -0.50 -10.69 -15.92
C MET A 230 0.67 -10.70 -14.94
N ALA A 231 0.82 -9.66 -14.12
CA ALA A 231 1.86 -9.62 -13.09
C ALA A 231 1.59 -10.65 -11.95
N TYR A 232 0.33 -10.96 -11.65
CA TYR A 232 -0.04 -11.80 -10.50
C TYR A 232 -0.49 -13.20 -10.88
N LEU A 233 -1.00 -13.43 -12.10
CA LEU A 233 -1.49 -14.73 -12.55
C LEU A 233 -0.44 -15.85 -12.41
N PRO A 234 0.85 -15.65 -12.75
CA PRO A 234 1.86 -16.69 -12.54
C PRO A 234 2.04 -17.08 -11.07
N ARG A 235 1.72 -16.18 -10.12
CA ARG A 235 1.83 -16.47 -8.68
C ARG A 235 0.69 -17.35 -8.17
N CYS A 236 -0.39 -17.51 -8.91
CA CYS A 236 -1.44 -18.49 -8.58
C CYS A 236 -0.94 -19.95 -8.69
N ALA A 237 0.20 -20.18 -9.34
CA ALA A 237 0.90 -21.46 -9.41
C ALA A 237 2.28 -21.43 -8.71
N ASP A 238 2.49 -20.53 -7.74
CA ASP A 238 3.72 -20.48 -6.95
C ASP A 238 3.94 -21.78 -6.15
N THR A 239 5.19 -22.04 -5.74
CA THR A 239 5.51 -23.19 -4.88
C THR A 239 4.97 -22.99 -3.46
N ASP A 240 4.97 -21.74 -2.98
CA ASP A 240 4.46 -21.35 -1.65
C ASP A 240 2.93 -21.20 -1.68
N ASP A 241 2.24 -21.86 -0.74
CA ASP A 241 0.78 -21.89 -0.67
C ASP A 241 0.15 -20.56 -0.24
N GLU A 242 0.80 -19.83 0.67
CA GLU A 242 0.38 -18.51 1.08
C GLU A 242 0.55 -17.50 -0.07
N VAL A 243 1.61 -17.60 -0.88
CA VAL A 243 1.79 -16.79 -2.09
C VAL A 243 0.68 -17.07 -3.10
N ARG A 244 0.36 -18.35 -3.38
CA ARG A 244 -0.75 -18.72 -4.28
C ARG A 244 -2.07 -18.11 -3.82
N LYS A 245 -2.38 -18.28 -2.54
CA LYS A 245 -3.60 -17.76 -1.91
C LYS A 245 -3.70 -16.23 -2.01
N VAL A 246 -2.64 -15.51 -1.64
CA VAL A 246 -2.64 -14.05 -1.70
C VAL A 246 -2.71 -13.56 -3.16
N ALA A 247 -2.06 -14.24 -4.11
CA ALA A 247 -2.17 -13.90 -5.53
C ALA A 247 -3.61 -14.01 -6.05
N ILE A 248 -4.34 -15.06 -5.69
CA ILE A 248 -5.75 -15.22 -6.06
C ILE A 248 -6.60 -14.12 -5.41
N GLN A 249 -6.33 -13.78 -4.14
CA GLN A 249 -6.99 -12.66 -3.46
C GLN A 249 -6.73 -11.32 -4.15
N ILE A 250 -5.51 -11.06 -4.62
CA ILE A 250 -5.16 -9.86 -5.39
C ILE A 250 -5.99 -9.79 -6.68
N ILE A 251 -6.05 -10.88 -7.44
CA ILE A 251 -6.83 -10.96 -8.70
C ILE A 251 -8.32 -10.70 -8.41
N ALA A 252 -8.90 -11.40 -7.43
CA ALA A 252 -10.29 -11.19 -7.03
C ALA A 252 -10.55 -9.75 -6.61
N LEU A 253 -9.62 -9.14 -5.85
CA LEU A 253 -9.75 -7.78 -5.36
C LEU A 253 -9.71 -6.74 -6.49
N PHE A 254 -8.86 -6.92 -7.50
CA PHE A 254 -8.85 -6.08 -8.69
C PHE A 254 -10.20 -6.08 -9.42
N PHE A 255 -10.77 -7.26 -9.63
CA PHE A 255 -12.07 -7.38 -10.29
C PHE A 255 -13.21 -6.87 -9.41
N ASN A 256 -13.15 -7.09 -8.09
CA ASN A 256 -14.11 -6.52 -7.14
C ASN A 256 -14.12 -4.99 -7.20
N ILE A 257 -12.93 -4.36 -7.17
CA ILE A 257 -12.79 -2.91 -7.34
C ILE A 257 -13.37 -2.52 -8.69
N SER A 258 -12.95 -3.16 -9.77
CA SER A 258 -13.36 -2.78 -11.11
C SER A 258 -14.88 -2.87 -11.34
N LEU A 259 -15.54 -3.90 -10.82
CA LEU A 259 -16.99 -4.07 -10.95
C LEU A 259 -17.76 -3.03 -10.11
N SER A 260 -17.11 -2.44 -9.10
CA SER A 260 -17.66 -1.37 -8.26
C SER A 260 -17.48 0.03 -8.86
N LEU A 261 -16.65 0.18 -9.91
CA LEU A 261 -16.37 1.49 -10.54
C LEU A 261 -17.44 1.85 -11.59
N PRO A 262 -17.70 3.16 -11.80
CA PRO A 262 -18.62 3.62 -12.82
C PRO A 262 -18.14 3.22 -14.23
N LYS A 263 -19.06 2.68 -15.05
CA LYS A 263 -18.79 2.35 -16.45
C LYS A 263 -18.70 3.63 -17.29
N GLN A 264 -17.73 3.72 -18.21
CA GLN A 264 -17.76 4.76 -19.24
C GLN A 264 -18.93 4.52 -20.20
N LYS A 265 -19.62 5.60 -20.59
CA LYS A 265 -20.77 5.57 -21.52
C LYS A 265 -20.43 5.07 -22.93
N THR A 266 -19.15 4.87 -23.25
CA THR A 266 -18.65 4.60 -24.60
C THR A 266 -18.35 3.14 -24.91
N SER A 267 -18.36 2.22 -23.93
CA SER A 267 -18.21 0.79 -24.20
C SER A 267 -19.57 0.11 -24.24
N ALA A 268 -20.19 0.04 -25.42
CA ALA A 268 -21.36 -0.80 -25.70
C ALA A 268 -21.03 -2.31 -25.74
N ASN A 269 -20.12 -2.76 -24.87
CA ASN A 269 -19.85 -4.16 -24.65
C ASN A 269 -20.47 -4.55 -23.30
N ASP A 270 -21.58 -5.27 -23.39
CA ASP A 270 -22.26 -5.93 -22.28
C ASP A 270 -21.28 -6.88 -21.59
N ILE A 271 -20.57 -6.36 -20.58
CA ILE A 271 -20.06 -7.23 -19.52
C ILE A 271 -21.30 -7.82 -18.87
N ASP A 272 -21.57 -9.09 -19.16
CA ASP A 272 -22.62 -9.84 -18.50
C ASP A 272 -22.31 -9.86 -16.99
N LEU A 273 -23.09 -9.06 -16.27
CA LEU A 273 -22.84 -8.77 -14.87
C LEU A 273 -23.08 -10.01 -14.01
N GLU A 274 -24.00 -10.87 -14.42
CA GLU A 274 -24.32 -12.11 -13.72
C GLU A 274 -23.16 -13.11 -13.82
N SER A 275 -22.65 -13.38 -15.02
CA SER A 275 -21.46 -14.23 -15.17
C SER A 275 -20.21 -13.63 -14.54
N SER A 276 -20.06 -12.30 -14.54
CA SER A 276 -18.95 -11.61 -13.88
C SER A 276 -18.99 -11.80 -12.36
N TYR A 277 -20.14 -11.60 -11.71
CA TYR A 277 -20.26 -11.86 -10.27
C TYR A 277 -20.14 -13.35 -9.94
N GLY A 278 -20.64 -14.25 -10.80
CA GLY A 278 -20.43 -15.69 -10.66
C GLY A 278 -18.95 -16.09 -10.74
N ALA A 279 -18.21 -15.52 -11.68
CA ALA A 279 -16.77 -15.73 -11.82
C ALA A 279 -15.98 -15.17 -10.63
N LEU A 280 -16.37 -13.98 -10.12
CA LEU A 280 -15.77 -13.41 -8.92
C LEU A 280 -16.03 -14.27 -7.68
N SER A 281 -17.27 -14.74 -7.47
CA SER A 281 -17.61 -15.67 -6.39
C SER A 281 -16.80 -16.96 -6.49
N SER A 282 -16.59 -17.49 -7.70
CA SER A 282 -15.75 -18.67 -7.92
C SER A 282 -14.29 -18.45 -7.50
N LEU A 283 -13.71 -17.27 -7.76
CA LEU A 283 -12.36 -16.93 -7.28
C LEU A 283 -12.30 -16.87 -5.75
N GLU A 284 -13.31 -16.27 -5.11
CA GLU A 284 -13.39 -16.19 -3.64
C GLU A 284 -13.56 -17.58 -3.01
N ASP A 285 -14.35 -18.47 -3.64
CA ASP A 285 -14.51 -19.86 -3.22
C ASP A 285 -13.19 -20.63 -3.28
N ILE A 286 -12.39 -20.46 -4.35
CA ILE A 286 -11.08 -21.09 -4.48
C ILE A 286 -10.17 -20.73 -3.29
N VAL A 287 -10.16 -19.47 -2.86
CA VAL A 287 -9.38 -19.01 -1.70
C VAL A 287 -9.78 -19.77 -0.43
N SER A 288 -11.06 -20.07 -0.27
CA SER A 288 -11.56 -20.86 0.87
C SER A 288 -11.14 -22.33 0.81
N ILE A 289 -11.05 -22.90 -0.40
CA ILE A 289 -10.71 -24.30 -0.66
C ILE A 289 -9.23 -24.56 -0.40
N ILE A 290 -8.33 -23.68 -0.87
CA ILE A 290 -6.88 -23.78 -0.64
C ILE A 290 -6.54 -23.86 0.85
N ARG A 291 -7.36 -23.22 1.71
CA ARG A 291 -7.17 -23.24 3.17
C ARG A 291 -7.49 -24.59 3.81
N ARG A 292 -8.32 -25.44 3.17
CA ARG A 292 -8.99 -26.57 3.83
C ARG A 292 -8.52 -27.95 3.35
N ALA A 293 -7.86 -28.06 2.19
CA ALA A 293 -7.54 -29.36 1.61
C ALA A 293 -6.27 -29.37 0.76
N SER A 294 -5.64 -30.54 0.64
CA SER A 294 -4.64 -30.84 -0.39
C SER A 294 -5.35 -30.99 -1.74
N VAL A 295 -5.60 -29.89 -2.43
CA VAL A 295 -6.26 -29.87 -3.74
C VAL A 295 -5.23 -29.92 -4.86
N ASP A 296 -5.61 -30.52 -6.00
CA ASP A 296 -4.80 -30.50 -7.21
C ASP A 296 -4.56 -29.04 -7.65
N GLN A 297 -3.28 -28.64 -7.65
CA GLN A 297 -2.85 -27.28 -7.97
C GLN A 297 -3.14 -26.92 -9.44
N ILE A 298 -3.11 -27.92 -10.32
CA ILE A 298 -3.38 -27.72 -11.76
C ILE A 298 -4.86 -27.39 -11.96
N GLU A 299 -5.75 -28.11 -11.29
CA GLU A 299 -7.20 -27.85 -11.32
C GLU A 299 -7.52 -26.45 -10.76
N VAL A 300 -6.92 -26.11 -9.61
CA VAL A 300 -7.07 -24.77 -9.01
C VAL A 300 -6.64 -23.68 -9.98
N PHE A 301 -5.48 -23.83 -10.62
CA PHE A 301 -4.97 -22.86 -11.57
C PHE A 301 -5.88 -22.74 -12.81
N HIS A 302 -6.35 -23.86 -13.38
CA HIS A 302 -7.31 -23.83 -14.49
C HIS A 302 -8.60 -23.11 -14.13
N ARG A 303 -9.12 -23.31 -12.91
CA ARG A 303 -10.32 -22.63 -12.44
C ARG A 303 -10.10 -21.13 -12.28
N VAL A 304 -8.92 -20.70 -11.78
CA VAL A 304 -8.53 -19.29 -11.73
C VAL A 304 -8.50 -18.68 -13.14
N VAL A 305 -7.81 -19.32 -14.08
CA VAL A 305 -7.70 -18.83 -15.48
C VAL A 305 -9.09 -18.73 -16.12
N SER A 306 -9.95 -19.73 -15.94
CA SER A 306 -11.32 -19.72 -16.45
C SER A 306 -12.12 -18.53 -15.91
N SER A 307 -12.07 -18.27 -14.61
CA SER A 307 -12.73 -17.10 -14.02
C SER A 307 -12.15 -15.77 -14.53
N VAL A 308 -10.83 -15.67 -14.69
CA VAL A 308 -10.17 -14.48 -15.24
C VAL A 308 -10.61 -14.21 -16.69
N CYS A 309 -10.71 -15.23 -17.53
CA CYS A 309 -11.15 -15.10 -18.92
C CYS A 309 -12.58 -14.55 -19.05
N ILE A 310 -13.45 -14.84 -18.08
CA ILE A 310 -14.82 -14.29 -18.02
C ILE A 310 -14.79 -12.81 -17.58
N LEU A 311 -13.90 -12.47 -16.65
CA LEU A 311 -13.85 -11.15 -15.99
C LEU A 311 -13.13 -10.06 -16.80
N LEU A 312 -12.23 -10.45 -17.72
CA LEU A 312 -11.54 -9.53 -18.61
C LEU A 312 -12.42 -9.14 -19.80
N SER A 313 -12.36 -7.88 -20.19
CA SER A 313 -12.95 -7.41 -21.44
C SER A 313 -12.13 -7.88 -22.64
N LYS A 314 -12.74 -7.92 -23.84
CA LYS A 314 -12.01 -8.27 -25.08
C LYS A 314 -10.78 -7.40 -25.31
N ASP A 315 -10.88 -6.10 -25.01
CA ASP A 315 -9.76 -5.16 -25.17
C ASP A 315 -8.65 -5.44 -24.15
N GLU A 316 -9.00 -5.84 -22.93
CA GLU A 316 -8.04 -6.22 -21.89
C GLU A 316 -7.34 -7.55 -22.21
N VAL A 317 -8.03 -8.48 -22.87
CA VAL A 317 -7.45 -9.73 -23.37
C VAL A 317 -6.46 -9.48 -24.51
N ASN A 318 -6.76 -8.54 -25.42
CA ASN A 318 -5.87 -8.20 -26.53
C ASN A 318 -4.55 -7.55 -26.08
N ILE A 319 -4.50 -6.95 -24.90
CA ILE A 319 -3.26 -6.43 -24.30
C ILE A 319 -2.38 -7.58 -23.76
N ILE A 320 -2.97 -8.75 -23.54
CA ILE A 320 -2.31 -9.95 -22.99
C ILE A 320 -1.78 -10.88 -24.10
N SER A 321 -2.43 -10.89 -25.28
CA SER A 321 -2.06 -11.70 -26.45
C SER A 321 -0.90 -11.12 -27.26
#